data_AF-A0A2N1DS22-F1
#
_entry.id   AF-A0A2N1DS22-F1
#
_cell.length_a   1.000
_cell.length_b   1.000
_cell.length_c   1.000
_cell.angle_alpha   90.00
_cell.angle_beta   90.00
_cell.angle_gamma   90.00
#
_symmetry.space_group_name_H-M   'P 1'
#
loop_
_entity.id
_entity.type
_entity.pdbx_description
1 polymer ?
#
loop_
_entity_poly.entity_id
_entity_poly.type
_entity_poly.pdbx_seq_one_letter_code
_entity_poly.pdbx_strand_id
1 'polypeptide(L)'
;MSQLVNLIYNRLIVIFLLVISPTVLSASLHITWDDNSSNEDGFLVEKRLLGDDKMQNITILPVNSQEYNDLDLVSNETYCYRITAFNEAGRANSNELCYQVPTDFIPDEDTATDQVTATDQGTVTDQDTVIDQDTVTDQDTVTEQGTSSANFTGKVVLSHEIIAQSDDLEIGEKKLYSFKSDITYNQEYTRDTLDNSSLTANVGEIRYSDKDHFSFQNQGVEIDSGYASMEFNSDNSLSFVLQGTGNEQTARLYMQAGAWSDEQSNIIVTAGDQIEVITLPYGYAWHSFTVDIVFDGTVPVHIATESDRSGYSTVMFAGIVFDEENLETNAPVASSVFNYAAFVDIDTNFGAIIDTTDVTFYTANSIKGNEELSNASLQNFSFYGEQKYRDGTYSFINDRTEINSGYQSMSWKEANGAKIKLESASQQINTASVYFIAAVWTDDAAFVELVINGESEFIEVPSGYGWHFMKVDIEFEGIVDIDIHPVGELGGYSGFGVAGVTIQ
;
A
#
# COMPACT_ATOMS: atom_id res chain seq x y z
N MET A 1 -10.82 -1.04 88.74
CA MET A 1 -12.06 -0.51 88.11
C MET A 1 -11.91 -0.77 86.62
N SER A 2 -12.30 -1.95 86.13
CA SER A 2 -13.62 -2.29 85.56
C SER A 2 -14.05 -1.40 84.38
N GLN A 3 -14.00 -1.97 83.16
CA GLN A 3 -15.05 -2.03 82.09
C GLN A 3 -14.39 -2.13 80.69
N LEU A 4 -14.52 -3.29 80.01
CA LEU A 4 -15.41 -3.59 78.86
C LEU A 4 -15.02 -2.87 77.55
N VAL A 5 -14.33 -3.52 76.60
CA VAL A 5 -14.84 -4.31 75.45
C VAL A 5 -15.47 -3.46 74.32
N ASN A 6 -14.78 -3.29 73.18
CA ASN A 6 -15.10 -3.96 71.88
C ASN A 6 -14.17 -3.53 70.72
N LEU A 7 -13.91 -4.48 69.83
CA LEU A 7 -13.05 -4.46 68.63
C LEU A 7 -13.48 -3.42 67.57
N ILE A 8 -12.53 -2.98 66.73
CA ILE A 8 -12.60 -3.00 65.25
C ILE A 8 -11.16 -2.85 64.70
N TYR A 9 -10.76 -3.75 63.80
CA TYR A 9 -9.51 -3.68 63.04
C TYR A 9 -9.53 -2.46 62.12
N ASN A 10 -8.53 -1.58 62.24
CA ASN A 10 -8.36 -0.47 61.31
C ASN A 10 -7.74 -1.01 60.01
N ARG A 11 -8.54 -1.10 58.94
CA ARG A 11 -8.07 -1.36 57.58
C ARG A 11 -7.29 -0.15 57.09
N LEU A 12 -6.08 -0.36 56.59
CA LEU A 12 -5.34 0.62 55.81
C LEU A 12 -6.10 0.80 54.47
N ILE A 13 -6.75 1.94 54.28
CA ILE A 13 -7.35 2.33 53.01
C ILE A 13 -6.24 2.97 52.18
N VAL A 14 -5.76 2.26 51.16
CA VAL A 14 -4.96 2.84 50.07
C VAL A 14 -5.95 3.53 49.14
N ILE A 15 -5.96 4.86 49.14
CA ILE A 15 -6.73 5.65 48.17
C ILE A 15 -5.95 5.60 46.86
N PHE A 16 -6.41 4.75 45.94
CA PHE A 16 -6.01 4.82 44.54
C PHE A 16 -6.71 6.05 43.96
N LEU A 17 -5.93 7.10 43.64
CA LEU A 17 -6.40 8.17 42.77
C LEU A 17 -6.54 7.55 41.38
N LEU A 18 -7.74 7.08 41.06
CA LEU A 18 -8.13 6.72 39.71
C LEU A 18 -8.06 8.02 38.89
N VAL A 19 -6.98 8.21 38.15
CA VAL A 19 -7.02 9.13 37.01
C VAL A 19 -7.94 8.44 36.03
N ILE A 20 -9.20 8.85 36.03
CA ILE A 20 -10.12 8.52 34.95
C ILE A 20 -9.52 9.25 33.75
N SER A 21 -8.81 8.54 32.88
CA SER A 21 -8.52 9.05 31.55
C SER A 21 -9.88 9.41 30.96
N PRO A 22 -10.14 10.67 30.55
CA PRO A 22 -11.36 10.95 29.81
C PRO A 22 -11.38 9.98 28.64
N THR A 23 -12.51 9.30 28.45
CA THR A 23 -12.79 8.52 27.25
C THR A 23 -12.41 9.37 26.04
N VAL A 24 -11.33 9.00 25.37
CA VAL A 24 -10.95 9.59 24.08
C VAL A 24 -11.91 8.97 23.09
N LEU A 25 -12.98 9.70 22.78
CA LEU A 25 -13.88 9.33 21.71
C LEU A 25 -13.17 9.79 20.42
N SER A 26 -12.53 8.84 19.73
CA SER A 26 -11.87 9.12 18.44
C SER A 26 -12.95 9.41 17.40
N ALA A 27 -12.83 10.52 16.71
CA ALA A 27 -13.69 10.92 15.61
C ALA A 27 -12.82 11.22 14.39
N SER A 28 -13.40 11.04 13.20
CA SER A 28 -12.76 11.43 11.95
C SER A 28 -13.39 12.69 11.36
N LEU A 29 -12.60 13.46 10.62
CA LEU A 29 -13.09 14.54 9.78
C LEU A 29 -12.58 14.35 8.35
N HIS A 30 -13.52 14.25 7.42
CA HIS A 30 -13.25 14.31 5.99
C HIS A 30 -13.22 15.78 5.55
N ILE A 31 -12.10 16.22 5.02
CA ILE A 31 -11.81 17.59 4.63
C ILE A 31 -11.68 17.62 3.12
N THR A 32 -12.44 18.50 2.46
CA THR A 32 -12.38 18.70 1.02
C THR A 32 -12.08 20.16 0.68
N TRP A 33 -11.42 20.40 -0.45
CA TRP A 33 -11.15 21.73 -0.98
C TRP A 33 -11.16 21.75 -2.51
N ASP A 34 -11.46 22.93 -3.06
CA ASP A 34 -11.31 23.18 -4.49
C ASP A 34 -9.85 23.53 -4.82
N ASP A 35 -9.25 22.73 -5.70
CA ASP A 35 -7.94 23.06 -6.25
C ASP A 35 -8.03 24.23 -7.23
N ASN A 36 -7.49 25.37 -6.81
CA ASN A 36 -7.36 26.58 -7.63
C ASN A 36 -5.89 26.91 -7.96
N SER A 37 -5.01 25.95 -7.71
CA SER A 37 -3.60 25.98 -8.05
C SER A 37 -3.46 25.34 -9.44
N SER A 38 -2.55 25.85 -10.27
CA SER A 38 -2.38 25.35 -11.64
C SER A 38 -0.92 24.98 -11.94
N ASN A 39 -0.08 24.97 -10.90
CA ASN A 39 1.38 24.82 -11.00
C ASN A 39 1.97 24.60 -9.61
N GLU A 40 1.39 23.69 -8.84
CA GLU A 40 1.82 23.26 -7.52
C GLU A 40 2.50 21.90 -7.62
N ASP A 41 3.50 21.67 -6.79
CA ASP A 41 4.18 20.39 -6.64
C ASP A 41 3.46 19.53 -5.59
N GLY A 42 2.51 20.11 -4.84
CA GLY A 42 1.63 19.43 -3.89
C GLY A 42 0.91 20.36 -2.92
N PHE A 43 0.19 19.76 -1.97
CA PHE A 43 -0.56 20.44 -0.92
C PHE A 43 -0.09 20.04 0.46
N LEU A 44 0.15 21.03 1.32
CA LEU A 44 0.42 20.83 2.74
C LEU A 44 -0.88 21.01 3.52
N VAL A 45 -1.34 19.97 4.20
CA VAL A 45 -2.47 20.06 5.14
C VAL A 45 -1.93 20.50 6.48
N GLU A 46 -2.45 21.62 7.00
CA GLU A 46 -2.10 22.15 8.30
C GLU A 46 -3.30 22.13 9.24
N LYS A 47 -3.07 21.79 10.52
CA LYS A 47 -4.07 21.75 11.60
C LYS A 47 -3.57 22.43 12.84
N ARG A 48 -4.49 23.00 13.60
CA ARG A 48 -4.26 23.42 14.98
C ARG A 48 -5.52 23.22 15.82
N LEU A 49 -5.33 23.08 17.11
CA LEU A 49 -6.46 23.18 18.04
C LEU A 49 -6.88 24.64 18.17
N LEU A 50 -8.18 24.91 18.30
CA LEU A 50 -8.68 26.26 18.55
C LEU A 50 -8.15 26.77 19.89
N GLY A 51 -7.22 27.73 19.82
CA GLY A 51 -6.52 28.27 20.99
C GLY A 51 -5.00 28.15 20.90
N ASP A 52 -4.50 27.31 19.98
CA ASP A 52 -3.08 27.23 19.65
C ASP A 52 -2.67 28.37 18.71
N ASP A 53 -1.49 28.94 18.97
CA ASP A 53 -0.94 30.07 18.21
C ASP A 53 -0.36 29.69 16.84
N LYS A 54 -0.15 28.40 16.58
CA LYS A 54 0.53 27.90 15.37
C LYS A 54 -0.23 26.77 14.71
N MET A 55 -0.32 26.86 13.39
CA MET A 55 -0.61 25.74 12.50
C MET A 55 0.52 24.72 12.57
N GLN A 56 0.17 23.45 12.65
CA GLN A 56 1.06 22.30 12.56
C GLN A 56 0.83 21.61 11.23
N ASN A 57 1.90 21.17 10.58
CA ASN A 57 1.81 20.39 9.36
C ASN A 57 1.36 18.98 9.71
N ILE A 58 0.30 18.50 9.08
CA ILE A 58 -0.22 17.13 9.28
C ILE A 58 0.37 16.20 8.23
N THR A 59 0.26 16.58 6.96
CA THR A 59 0.69 15.76 5.84
C THR A 59 0.96 16.61 4.59
N ILE A 60 1.69 16.04 3.63
CA ILE A 60 1.84 16.55 2.27
C ILE A 60 1.11 15.59 1.34
N LEU A 61 0.29 16.15 0.47
CA LEU A 61 -0.50 15.43 -0.53
C LEU A 61 0.00 15.78 -1.93
N PRO A 62 -0.10 14.86 -2.90
CA PRO A 62 0.36 15.08 -4.26
C PRO A 62 -0.43 16.20 -4.96
N VAL A 63 0.10 16.65 -6.11
CA VAL A 63 -0.56 17.58 -7.04
C VAL A 63 -2.01 17.16 -7.33
N ASN A 64 -2.91 18.13 -7.54
CA ASN A 64 -4.35 17.92 -7.77
C ASN A 64 -5.14 17.25 -6.62
N SER A 65 -4.55 17.05 -5.43
CA SER A 65 -5.32 16.54 -4.29
C SER A 65 -6.42 17.53 -3.90
N GLN A 66 -7.61 17.00 -3.59
CA GLN A 66 -8.80 17.79 -3.22
C GLN A 66 -9.44 17.33 -1.90
N GLU A 67 -8.89 16.30 -1.26
CA GLU A 67 -9.45 15.75 -0.03
C GLU A 67 -8.39 15.15 0.92
N TYR A 68 -8.75 15.07 2.21
CA TYR A 68 -7.94 14.50 3.28
C TYR A 68 -8.82 14.00 4.44
N ASN A 69 -8.49 12.84 5.01
CA ASN A 69 -9.15 12.30 6.20
C ASN A 69 -8.25 12.44 7.44
N ASP A 70 -8.71 13.18 8.45
CA ASP A 70 -8.06 13.24 9.77
C ASP A 70 -8.79 12.29 10.73
N LEU A 71 -8.12 11.20 11.15
CA LEU A 71 -8.76 10.06 11.83
C LEU A 71 -8.64 10.09 13.37
N ASP A 72 -7.80 10.97 13.92
CA ASP A 72 -7.45 10.99 15.35
C ASP A 72 -7.92 12.29 16.04
N LEU A 73 -9.22 12.58 15.95
CA LEU A 73 -9.79 13.77 16.57
C LEU A 73 -10.46 13.46 17.89
N VAL A 74 -10.24 14.35 18.86
CA VAL A 74 -10.92 14.30 20.14
C VAL A 74 -12.29 14.97 19.97
N SER A 75 -13.35 14.24 20.31
CA SER A 75 -14.70 14.80 20.34
C SER A 75 -14.79 16.01 21.28
N ASN A 76 -15.67 16.96 20.94
CA ASN A 76 -15.82 18.27 21.58
C ASN A 76 -14.69 19.28 21.36
N GLU A 77 -13.58 18.89 20.73
CA GLU A 77 -12.51 19.83 20.39
C GLU A 77 -12.81 20.54 19.07
N THR A 78 -12.32 21.77 18.94
CA THR A 78 -12.40 22.52 17.67
C THR A 78 -11.04 22.49 17.00
N TYR A 79 -10.98 21.95 15.80
CA TYR A 79 -9.79 21.89 14.97
C TYR A 79 -9.93 22.88 13.82
N CYS A 80 -8.87 23.64 13.57
CA CYS A 80 -8.79 24.59 12.48
C CYS A 80 -7.79 24.08 11.46
N TYR A 81 -8.22 24.00 10.20
CA TYR A 81 -7.43 23.50 9.08
C TYR A 81 -7.11 24.61 8.09
N ARG A 82 -5.97 24.46 7.42
CA ARG A 82 -5.57 25.28 6.28
C ARG A 82 -4.83 24.41 5.28
N ILE A 83 -5.12 24.61 4.00
CA ILE A 83 -4.46 23.93 2.90
C ILE A 83 -3.45 24.89 2.29
N THR A 84 -2.21 24.46 2.15
CA THR A 84 -1.13 25.28 1.59
C THR A 84 -0.56 24.62 0.34
N ALA A 85 -0.92 25.14 -0.83
CA ALA A 85 -0.28 24.76 -2.08
C ALA A 85 1.18 25.22 -2.08
N PHE A 86 2.09 24.41 -2.60
CA PHE A 86 3.50 24.78 -2.69
C PHE A 86 4.13 24.34 -4.01
N ASN A 87 5.16 25.06 -4.42
CA ASN A 87 6.10 24.65 -5.47
C ASN A 87 7.50 25.20 -5.16
N GLU A 88 8.48 24.95 -6.03
CA GLU A 88 9.83 25.54 -5.90
C GLU A 88 9.83 27.08 -5.75
N ALA A 89 8.85 27.77 -6.34
CA ALA A 89 8.76 29.23 -6.30
C ALA A 89 8.16 29.79 -5.00
N GLY A 90 7.46 28.98 -4.20
CA GLY A 90 6.92 29.41 -2.92
C GLY A 90 5.66 28.66 -2.45
N ARG A 91 4.91 29.29 -1.55
CA ARG A 91 3.72 28.73 -0.90
C ARG A 91 2.53 29.68 -1.00
N ALA A 92 1.34 29.14 -1.20
CA ALA A 92 0.08 29.85 -1.22
C ALA A 92 -0.93 29.16 -0.28
N ASN A 93 -1.45 29.92 0.68
CA ASN A 93 -2.31 29.36 1.73
C ASN A 93 -3.78 29.62 1.41
N SER A 94 -4.65 28.66 1.73
CA SER A 94 -6.09 28.83 1.79
C SER A 94 -6.51 29.71 2.97
N ASN A 95 -7.81 30.04 3.02
CA ASN A 95 -8.45 30.46 4.27
C ASN A 95 -8.42 29.32 5.30
N GLU A 96 -8.44 29.70 6.57
CA GLU A 96 -8.58 28.75 7.67
C GLU A 96 -10.06 28.39 7.85
N LEU A 97 -10.34 27.09 8.02
CA LEU A 97 -11.68 26.58 8.34
C LEU A 97 -11.63 25.82 9.66
N CYS A 98 -12.46 26.23 10.62
CA CYS A 98 -12.54 25.58 11.93
C CYS A 98 -13.83 24.76 12.07
N TYR A 99 -13.69 23.54 12.55
CA TYR A 99 -14.80 22.62 12.81
C TYR A 99 -14.73 22.07 14.23
N GLN A 100 -15.85 22.14 14.96
CA GLN A 100 -15.97 21.51 16.27
C GLN A 100 -16.47 20.09 16.10
N VAL A 101 -15.69 19.12 16.58
CA VAL A 101 -16.05 17.71 16.54
C VAL A 101 -17.23 17.49 17.50
N PRO A 102 -18.39 16.95 17.03
CA PRO A 102 -19.55 16.71 17.89
C PRO A 102 -19.24 15.78 19.06
N THR A 103 -20.04 15.87 20.13
CA THR A 103 -19.87 15.06 21.36
C THR A 103 -20.59 13.70 21.31
N ASP A 104 -21.34 13.43 20.24
CA ASP A 104 -22.24 12.29 20.14
C ASP A 104 -21.79 11.33 19.03
N PHE A 105 -20.99 10.32 19.38
CA PHE A 105 -21.07 9.01 18.70
C PHE A 105 -21.86 8.08 19.62
N ILE A 106 -23.17 8.03 19.41
CA ILE A 106 -23.92 6.81 19.72
C ILE A 106 -23.70 5.92 18.49
N PRO A 107 -23.23 4.66 18.64
CA PRO A 107 -23.28 3.72 17.53
C PRO A 107 -24.77 3.43 17.30
N ASP A 108 -25.36 4.09 16.31
CA ASP A 108 -26.69 3.74 15.83
C ASP A 108 -26.56 3.18 14.42
N GLU A 109 -27.15 2.00 14.28
CA GLU A 109 -27.38 1.29 13.05
C GLU A 109 -28.38 2.14 12.22
N ASP A 110 -28.03 2.44 10.97
CA ASP A 110 -28.90 2.96 9.90
C ASP A 110 -28.93 4.50 9.60
N THR A 111 -28.65 4.79 8.32
CA THR A 111 -28.91 5.98 7.47
C THR A 111 -27.98 7.22 7.47
N ALA A 112 -27.32 7.35 6.30
CA ALA A 112 -27.32 8.48 5.35
C ALA A 112 -26.54 9.78 5.69
N THR A 113 -25.44 9.94 4.93
CA THR A 113 -24.94 11.18 4.28
C THR A 113 -25.25 12.51 4.93
N ASP A 114 -24.23 13.13 5.54
CA ASP A 114 -24.13 14.58 5.67
C ASP A 114 -22.85 15.04 4.96
N GLN A 115 -23.00 15.53 3.72
CA GLN A 115 -21.94 16.25 3.02
C GLN A 115 -22.03 17.72 3.38
N VAL A 116 -20.95 18.27 3.93
CA VAL A 116 -20.78 19.72 4.12
C VAL A 116 -19.97 20.25 2.93
N THR A 117 -20.62 20.95 2.02
CA THR A 117 -19.97 21.76 0.97
C THR A 117 -19.91 23.21 1.42
N ALA A 118 -18.72 23.82 1.43
CA ALA A 118 -18.58 25.25 1.65
C ALA A 118 -18.82 25.99 0.31
N THR A 119 -19.87 26.82 0.24
CA THR A 119 -20.05 27.79 -0.86
C THR A 119 -20.29 29.20 -0.29
N ASP A 120 -19.67 30.17 -0.96
CA ASP A 120 -19.70 31.60 -0.63
C ASP A 120 -21.10 32.22 -0.79
N GLN A 121 -21.42 33.20 0.06
CA GLN A 121 -22.73 33.83 0.17
C GLN A 121 -23.06 34.76 -1.01
N GLY A 122 -24.22 34.54 -1.62
CA GLY A 122 -24.84 35.45 -2.56
C GLY A 122 -26.37 35.47 -2.48
N THR A 123 -26.91 36.10 -1.44
CA THR A 123 -28.25 36.75 -1.35
C THR A 123 -29.51 35.99 -1.80
N VAL A 124 -30.37 35.73 -0.82
CA VAL A 124 -31.78 35.31 -0.92
C VAL A 124 -32.66 36.42 -1.51
N THR A 125 -33.54 36.05 -2.45
CA THR A 125 -34.96 36.46 -2.40
C THR A 125 -35.86 35.34 -2.90
N ASP A 126 -36.81 35.00 -2.02
CA ASP A 126 -37.96 34.11 -2.12
C ASP A 126 -38.81 34.25 -3.41
N GLN A 127 -39.34 33.12 -3.91
CA GLN A 127 -40.80 32.87 -3.96
C GLN A 127 -41.16 31.54 -4.66
N ASP A 128 -41.68 30.60 -3.84
CA ASP A 128 -42.88 29.77 -4.03
C ASP A 128 -43.42 29.52 -5.45
N THR A 129 -43.47 28.24 -5.90
CA THR A 129 -44.72 27.54 -6.33
C THR A 129 -44.47 26.10 -6.83
N VAL A 130 -45.52 25.30 -6.66
CA VAL A 130 -45.63 23.83 -6.75
C VAL A 130 -46.12 23.35 -8.13
N ILE A 131 -45.87 22.05 -8.43
CA ILE A 131 -46.48 21.14 -9.45
C ILE A 131 -45.94 21.38 -10.88
N ASP A 132 -45.37 20.42 -11.62
CA ASP A 132 -46.00 19.19 -12.13
C ASP A 132 -44.97 18.18 -12.68
N GLN A 133 -45.44 16.95 -12.83
CA GLN A 133 -44.81 15.84 -13.54
C GLN A 133 -44.54 16.18 -15.01
N ASP A 134 -43.37 15.80 -15.54
CA ASP A 134 -43.35 15.24 -16.88
C ASP A 134 -42.18 14.26 -17.08
N THR A 135 -42.54 13.15 -17.70
CA THR A 135 -41.70 12.08 -18.20
C THR A 135 -41.01 12.51 -19.48
N VAL A 136 -39.68 12.49 -19.51
CA VAL A 136 -38.93 12.46 -20.77
C VAL A 136 -37.84 11.40 -20.70
N THR A 137 -38.02 10.38 -21.51
CA THR A 137 -36.99 9.45 -21.95
C THR A 137 -35.97 10.21 -22.80
N ASP A 138 -34.71 10.21 -22.39
CA ASP A 138 -33.60 10.36 -23.34
C ASP A 138 -32.66 9.18 -23.17
N GLN A 139 -32.56 8.41 -24.25
CA GLN A 139 -31.41 7.56 -24.51
C GLN A 139 -30.24 8.49 -24.77
N ASP A 140 -29.26 8.49 -23.88
CA ASP A 140 -27.93 8.97 -24.22
C ASP A 140 -26.95 7.82 -24.02
N THR A 141 -26.60 7.19 -25.14
CA THR A 141 -25.44 6.31 -25.25
C THR A 141 -24.19 7.17 -25.16
N VAL A 142 -23.70 7.35 -23.94
CA VAL A 142 -22.31 7.79 -23.71
C VAL A 142 -21.47 6.52 -23.62
N THR A 143 -20.72 6.26 -24.69
CA THR A 143 -19.53 5.41 -24.62
C THR A 143 -18.50 6.14 -23.77
N GLU A 144 -18.46 5.84 -22.48
CA GLU A 144 -17.29 6.11 -21.66
C GLU A 144 -16.18 5.15 -22.08
N GLN A 145 -15.24 5.71 -22.82
CA GLN A 145 -13.89 5.17 -22.95
C GLN A 145 -13.12 5.69 -21.73
N GLY A 146 -13.34 5.02 -20.59
CA GLY A 146 -12.63 5.24 -19.32
C GLY A 146 -11.71 4.07 -19.06
N THR A 147 -10.48 4.40 -18.71
CA THR A 147 -9.28 3.59 -18.46
C THR A 147 -9.52 2.32 -17.64
N SER A 148 -9.06 1.18 -18.16
CA SER A 148 -9.03 -0.09 -17.43
C SER A 148 -7.94 -0.05 -16.35
N SER A 149 -8.35 0.07 -15.09
CA SER A 149 -7.57 -0.38 -13.94
C SER A 149 -7.33 -1.90 -14.04
N ALA A 150 -6.28 -2.39 -13.38
CA ALA A 150 -6.05 -3.82 -13.21
C ALA A 150 -7.34 -4.47 -12.66
N ASN A 151 -7.96 -5.37 -13.43
CA ASN A 151 -9.34 -5.79 -13.19
C ASN A 151 -9.47 -6.71 -11.96
N PHE A 152 -9.51 -6.09 -10.78
CA PHE A 152 -10.18 -6.64 -9.60
C PHE A 152 -11.68 -6.79 -9.89
N THR A 153 -12.30 -7.86 -9.39
CA THR A 153 -13.75 -8.04 -9.43
C THR A 153 -14.27 -8.09 -7.99
N GLY A 154 -14.86 -6.99 -7.50
CA GLY A 154 -15.49 -6.98 -6.18
C GLY A 154 -15.47 -5.62 -5.49
N LYS A 155 -15.69 -5.61 -4.17
CA LYS A 155 -15.44 -4.53 -3.21
C LYS A 155 -14.13 -4.83 -2.46
N VAL A 156 -13.25 -3.85 -2.29
CA VAL A 156 -12.16 -3.89 -1.29
C VAL A 156 -12.30 -2.68 -0.37
N VAL A 157 -12.17 -2.89 0.94
CA VAL A 157 -11.99 -1.82 1.91
C VAL A 157 -10.89 -2.22 2.87
N LEU A 158 -9.93 -1.32 3.10
CA LEU A 158 -8.88 -1.47 4.09
C LEU A 158 -9.16 -0.59 5.30
N SER A 159 -8.80 -1.09 6.47
CA SER A 159 -8.68 -0.29 7.69
C SER A 159 -7.70 -0.95 8.65
N HIS A 160 -7.08 -0.16 9.52
CA HIS A 160 -6.26 -0.69 10.60
C HIS A 160 -6.69 -0.16 11.97
N GLU A 161 -6.35 -0.92 13.01
CA GLU A 161 -6.54 -0.50 14.40
C GLU A 161 -5.28 -0.81 15.22
N ILE A 162 -4.85 0.13 16.05
CA ILE A 162 -3.83 -0.12 17.07
C ILE A 162 -4.49 -0.84 18.24
N ILE A 163 -4.06 -2.08 18.50
CA ILE A 163 -4.61 -2.89 19.57
C ILE A 163 -3.65 -2.96 20.76
N ALA A 164 -4.20 -3.21 21.94
CA ALA A 164 -3.38 -3.59 23.08
C ALA A 164 -2.68 -4.92 22.76
N GLN A 165 -1.42 -5.08 23.20
CA GLN A 165 -0.76 -6.37 23.12
C GLN A 165 -1.60 -7.39 23.92
N SER A 166 -2.16 -8.37 23.22
CA SER A 166 -2.84 -9.52 23.81
C SER A 166 -2.09 -10.76 23.42
N ASP A 167 -1.54 -11.43 24.43
CA ASP A 167 -0.90 -12.71 24.23
C ASP A 167 -1.96 -13.78 23.88
N ASP A 168 -3.21 -13.63 24.34
CA ASP A 168 -4.33 -14.54 24.06
C ASP A 168 -5.35 -13.91 23.09
N LEU A 169 -5.54 -14.48 21.91
CA LEU A 169 -6.48 -14.07 20.87
C LEU A 169 -7.56 -15.14 20.70
N GLU A 170 -8.74 -14.91 21.29
CA GLU A 170 -9.88 -15.82 21.17
C GLU A 170 -10.53 -15.67 19.79
N ILE A 171 -10.32 -16.67 18.92
CA ILE A 171 -10.89 -16.70 17.57
C ILE A 171 -12.09 -17.66 17.48
N GLY A 172 -12.35 -18.45 18.52
CA GLY A 172 -13.46 -19.41 18.54
C GLY A 172 -13.35 -20.42 17.40
N GLU A 173 -14.42 -20.62 16.66
CA GLU A 173 -14.45 -21.52 15.50
C GLU A 173 -14.05 -20.81 14.18
N LYS A 174 -13.53 -19.59 14.21
CA LYS A 174 -13.14 -18.91 12.96
C LYS A 174 -11.99 -19.60 12.25
N LYS A 175 -11.91 -19.41 10.92
CA LYS A 175 -10.79 -19.92 10.12
C LYS A 175 -9.55 -19.08 10.37
N LEU A 176 -8.40 -19.74 10.55
CA LEU A 176 -7.11 -19.10 10.76
C LEU A 176 -6.07 -19.64 9.77
N TYR A 177 -5.29 -18.72 9.20
CA TYR A 177 -4.03 -19.02 8.51
C TYR A 177 -2.87 -18.43 9.32
N SER A 178 -1.93 -19.27 9.74
CA SER A 178 -0.72 -18.82 10.42
C SER A 178 0.37 -18.46 9.40
N PHE A 179 1.09 -17.35 9.63
CA PHE A 179 2.30 -17.06 8.85
C PHE A 179 3.55 -17.68 9.47
N LYS A 180 3.44 -18.12 10.71
CA LYS A 180 4.55 -18.73 11.46
C LYS A 180 4.68 -20.23 11.19
N SER A 181 3.58 -20.91 10.91
CA SER A 181 3.53 -22.34 10.66
C SER A 181 2.59 -22.67 9.51
N ASP A 182 2.71 -23.86 8.90
CA ASP A 182 1.79 -24.32 7.86
C ASP A 182 0.39 -24.69 8.40
N ILE A 183 0.03 -24.26 9.61
CA ILE A 183 -1.25 -24.56 10.23
C ILE A 183 -2.33 -23.69 9.60
N THR A 184 -3.39 -24.37 9.13
CA THR A 184 -4.69 -23.76 8.88
C THR A 184 -5.71 -24.39 9.83
N TYR A 185 -6.48 -23.57 10.53
CA TYR A 185 -7.53 -24.00 11.45
C TYR A 185 -8.93 -23.72 10.90
N ASN A 186 -9.88 -24.58 11.25
CA ASN A 186 -11.28 -24.61 10.79
C ASN A 186 -11.50 -24.21 9.33
N GLN A 187 -10.89 -24.96 8.41
CA GLN A 187 -11.00 -24.72 6.96
C GLN A 187 -12.44 -24.76 6.44
N GLU A 188 -13.35 -25.42 7.17
CA GLU A 188 -14.76 -25.55 6.82
C GLU A 188 -15.61 -24.37 7.29
N TYR A 189 -15.07 -23.40 8.06
CA TYR A 189 -15.82 -22.23 8.53
C TYR A 189 -16.20 -21.26 7.40
N THR A 190 -15.30 -21.10 6.43
CA THR A 190 -15.57 -20.33 5.21
C THR A 190 -14.91 -20.97 4.00
N ARG A 191 -15.61 -20.88 2.87
CA ARG A 191 -15.10 -21.26 1.55
C ARG A 191 -14.11 -20.24 0.99
N ASP A 192 -14.05 -19.03 1.55
CA ASP A 192 -13.06 -18.03 1.17
C ASP A 192 -11.66 -18.50 1.62
N THR A 193 -10.63 -18.30 0.79
CA THR A 193 -9.28 -18.82 1.05
C THR A 193 -8.23 -17.73 1.03
N LEU A 194 -7.08 -18.06 1.62
CA LEU A 194 -5.84 -17.33 1.43
C LEU A 194 -4.88 -18.26 0.70
N ASP A 195 -4.40 -17.78 -0.45
CA ASP A 195 -3.49 -18.48 -1.34
C ASP A 195 -2.21 -17.64 -1.54
N ASN A 196 -1.16 -18.28 -2.06
CA ASN A 196 0.07 -17.60 -2.51
C ASN A 196 0.74 -16.70 -1.47
N SER A 197 0.67 -17.04 -0.18
CA SER A 197 1.37 -16.29 0.85
C SER A 197 2.89 -16.46 0.76
N SER A 198 3.61 -15.35 0.64
CA SER A 198 5.06 -15.30 0.59
C SER A 198 5.58 -14.17 1.45
N LEU A 199 6.56 -14.47 2.32
CA LEU A 199 7.40 -13.45 2.93
C LEU A 199 8.70 -13.37 2.13
N THR A 200 9.08 -12.16 1.74
CA THR A 200 10.31 -11.88 1.00
C THR A 200 11.23 -11.05 1.88
N ALA A 201 12.48 -11.49 2.06
CA ALA A 201 13.52 -10.72 2.73
C ALA A 201 14.73 -10.56 1.81
N ASN A 202 14.77 -9.45 1.09
CA ASN A 202 15.93 -9.08 0.26
C ASN A 202 17.08 -8.56 1.13
N VAL A 203 16.75 -8.00 2.31
CA VAL A 203 17.71 -7.57 3.33
C VAL A 203 17.39 -8.23 4.67
N GLY A 204 18.41 -8.86 5.27
CA GLY A 204 18.26 -9.57 6.53
C GLY A 204 17.77 -11.01 6.34
N GLU A 205 17.08 -11.55 7.34
CA GLU A 205 16.55 -12.91 7.32
C GLU A 205 15.12 -12.94 7.87
N ILE A 206 14.28 -13.79 7.29
CA ILE A 206 12.96 -14.11 7.86
C ILE A 206 13.18 -15.01 9.08
N ARG A 207 12.59 -14.62 10.22
CA ARG A 207 12.69 -15.35 11.48
C ARG A 207 11.32 -15.77 11.97
N TYR A 208 11.22 -17.01 12.43
CA TYR A 208 10.01 -17.59 13.00
C TYR A 208 10.17 -17.71 14.52
N SER A 209 9.13 -17.36 15.27
CA SER A 209 9.17 -17.41 16.74
C SER A 209 7.90 -18.05 17.31
N ASP A 210 8.06 -18.98 18.26
CA ASP A 210 6.97 -19.59 19.03
C ASP A 210 6.58 -18.75 20.28
N LYS A 211 6.85 -17.44 20.30
CA LYS A 211 6.55 -16.62 21.49
C LYS A 211 5.05 -16.32 21.57
N ASP A 212 4.55 -16.29 22.79
CA ASP A 212 3.16 -15.95 23.14
C ASP A 212 2.75 -14.49 22.81
N HIS A 213 3.49 -13.73 22.01
CA HIS A 213 3.05 -12.37 21.58
C HIS A 213 1.74 -12.40 20.78
N PHE A 214 1.44 -13.56 20.19
CA PHE A 214 0.19 -13.90 19.53
C PHE A 214 -0.11 -15.38 19.81
N SER A 215 -1.10 -15.70 20.63
CA SER A 215 -1.61 -17.07 20.84
C SER A 215 -3.08 -17.11 20.41
N PHE A 216 -3.37 -17.77 19.30
CA PHE A 216 -4.73 -17.95 18.80
C PHE A 216 -5.42 -19.09 19.56
N GLN A 217 -6.63 -18.85 20.06
CA GLN A 217 -7.32 -19.77 20.97
C GLN A 217 -8.78 -20.02 20.56
N ASN A 218 -9.26 -21.22 20.89
CA ASN A 218 -10.68 -21.55 20.89
C ASN A 218 -11.07 -22.09 22.28
N GLN A 219 -12.00 -21.41 22.95
CA GLN A 219 -12.46 -21.72 24.29
C GLN A 219 -11.30 -21.85 25.30
N GLY A 220 -10.30 -20.98 25.16
CA GLY A 220 -9.09 -20.99 26.00
C GLY A 220 -8.12 -22.15 25.74
N VAL A 221 -8.27 -22.87 24.62
CA VAL A 221 -7.29 -23.87 24.14
C VAL A 221 -6.49 -23.26 23.00
N GLU A 222 -5.16 -23.24 23.13
CA GLU A 222 -4.24 -22.76 22.09
C GLU A 222 -4.32 -23.62 20.82
N ILE A 223 -4.46 -22.94 19.69
CA ILE A 223 -4.50 -23.49 18.33
C ILE A 223 -3.12 -23.37 17.69
N ASP A 224 -2.57 -22.15 17.66
CA ASP A 224 -1.20 -21.84 17.25
C ASP A 224 -0.75 -20.57 17.97
N SER A 225 0.56 -20.41 18.13
CA SER A 225 1.17 -19.26 18.76
C SER A 225 2.46 -18.85 18.06
N GLY A 226 2.72 -17.55 18.00
CA GLY A 226 3.92 -17.00 17.39
C GLY A 226 3.69 -16.15 16.15
N TYR A 227 4.78 -15.89 15.44
CA TYR A 227 4.81 -15.02 14.27
C TYR A 227 6.03 -15.32 13.38
N ALA A 228 5.91 -14.95 12.11
CA ALA A 228 7.03 -14.72 11.21
C ALA A 228 7.45 -13.25 11.28
N SER A 229 8.73 -12.95 11.11
CA SER A 229 9.25 -11.59 11.24
C SER A 229 10.36 -11.31 10.25
N MET A 230 10.41 -10.06 9.80
CA MET A 230 11.42 -9.53 8.91
C MET A 230 11.91 -8.16 9.39
N GLU A 231 13.13 -7.79 9.01
CA GLU A 231 13.69 -6.49 9.36
C GLU A 231 12.85 -5.36 8.73
N PHE A 232 12.72 -4.24 9.44
CA PHE A 232 11.97 -3.07 8.96
C PHE A 232 12.83 -2.35 7.89
N ASN A 233 12.65 -2.76 6.64
CA ASN A 233 13.43 -2.35 5.48
C ASN A 233 12.53 -2.34 4.25
N SER A 234 12.75 -1.39 3.34
CA SER A 234 11.88 -1.17 2.17
C SER A 234 11.87 -2.33 1.19
N ASP A 235 12.91 -3.15 1.20
CA ASP A 235 13.09 -4.24 0.23
C ASP A 235 12.48 -5.55 0.75
N ASN A 236 11.93 -5.55 1.97
CA ASN A 236 11.27 -6.70 2.58
C ASN A 236 9.74 -6.56 2.50
N SER A 237 9.05 -7.66 2.23
CA SER A 237 7.60 -7.63 2.03
C SER A 237 6.87 -8.91 2.43
N LEU A 238 5.56 -8.81 2.61
CA LEU A 238 4.61 -9.92 2.68
C LEU A 238 3.59 -9.75 1.55
N SER A 239 3.43 -10.77 0.71
CA SER A 239 2.41 -10.82 -0.34
C SER A 239 1.50 -12.04 -0.13
N PHE A 240 0.20 -11.93 -0.40
CA PHE A 240 -0.76 -13.06 -0.43
C PHE A 240 -1.99 -12.71 -1.27
N VAL A 241 -2.83 -13.69 -1.57
CA VAL A 241 -4.07 -13.49 -2.33
C VAL A 241 -5.26 -14.02 -1.54
N LEU A 242 -6.25 -13.15 -1.28
CA LEU A 242 -7.55 -13.53 -0.73
C LEU A 242 -8.49 -13.96 -1.86
N GLN A 243 -9.18 -15.08 -1.72
CA GLN A 243 -10.14 -15.59 -2.70
C GLN A 243 -11.55 -15.57 -2.10
N GLY A 244 -12.35 -14.57 -2.48
CA GLY A 244 -13.75 -14.44 -2.09
C GLY A 244 -14.70 -15.25 -2.96
N THR A 245 -15.80 -15.72 -2.37
CA THR A 245 -16.86 -16.48 -3.04
C THR A 245 -17.98 -15.63 -3.65
N GLY A 246 -17.82 -14.31 -3.68
CA GLY A 246 -18.86 -13.36 -4.11
C GLY A 246 -19.73 -12.82 -2.98
N ASN A 247 -19.47 -13.22 -1.73
CA ASN A 247 -20.09 -12.65 -0.53
C ASN A 247 -19.03 -11.84 0.22
N GLU A 248 -19.45 -10.75 0.87
CA GLU A 248 -18.57 -9.95 1.70
C GLU A 248 -17.99 -10.77 2.86
N GLN A 249 -16.68 -10.64 3.04
CA GLN A 249 -15.86 -11.30 4.04
C GLN A 249 -14.82 -10.31 4.56
N THR A 250 -14.44 -10.42 5.82
CA THR A 250 -13.40 -9.66 6.48
C THR A 250 -12.26 -10.60 6.85
N ALA A 251 -11.13 -10.43 6.18
CA ALA A 251 -9.87 -11.04 6.58
C ALA A 251 -9.13 -10.07 7.52
N ARG A 252 -9.03 -10.44 8.81
CA ARG A 252 -8.29 -9.68 9.81
C ARG A 252 -6.87 -10.22 9.95
N LEU A 253 -5.89 -9.43 9.53
CA LEU A 253 -4.46 -9.68 9.74
C LEU A 253 -4.04 -9.19 11.13
N TYR A 254 -3.38 -10.07 11.89
CA TYR A 254 -2.74 -9.72 13.16
C TYR A 254 -1.24 -9.52 12.97
N MET A 255 -0.75 -8.35 13.36
CA MET A 255 0.65 -7.98 13.19
C MET A 255 1.18 -7.12 14.33
N GLN A 256 2.51 -7.06 14.47
CA GLN A 256 3.19 -6.17 15.40
C GLN A 256 4.41 -5.57 14.72
N ALA A 257 4.67 -4.29 14.97
CA ALA A 257 5.85 -3.64 14.44
C ALA A 257 6.43 -2.64 15.43
N GLY A 258 7.72 -2.37 15.27
CA GLY A 258 8.39 -1.31 15.99
C GLY A 258 9.54 -0.80 15.14
N ALA A 259 9.73 0.52 15.12
CA ALA A 259 10.82 1.19 14.46
C ALA A 259 11.66 1.91 15.51
N TRP A 260 12.91 1.45 15.71
CA TRP A 260 13.85 2.03 16.66
C TRP A 260 14.48 3.30 16.07
N SER A 261 13.64 4.31 15.86
CA SER A 261 14.01 5.57 15.23
C SER A 261 13.31 6.75 15.87
N ASP A 262 13.93 7.92 15.74
CA ASP A 262 13.34 9.21 16.08
C ASP A 262 12.51 9.79 14.92
N GLU A 263 12.57 9.13 13.76
CA GLU A 263 11.88 9.50 12.53
C GLU A 263 10.59 8.69 12.36
N GLN A 264 9.60 9.31 11.72
CA GLN A 264 8.35 8.65 11.36
C GLN A 264 8.63 7.43 10.48
N SER A 265 7.94 6.33 10.74
CA SER A 265 8.10 5.08 10.01
C SER A 265 6.73 4.54 9.66
N ASN A 266 6.55 4.14 8.40
CA ASN A 266 5.28 3.72 7.87
C ASN A 266 5.35 2.29 7.34
N ILE A 267 4.24 1.57 7.49
CA ILE A 267 3.97 0.30 6.82
C ILE A 267 2.87 0.59 5.80
N ILE A 268 3.10 0.16 4.56
CA ILE A 268 2.16 0.32 3.45
C ILE A 268 1.47 -1.01 3.23
N VAL A 269 0.14 -1.02 3.30
CA VAL A 269 -0.70 -2.17 2.94
C VAL A 269 -1.45 -1.83 1.68
N THR A 270 -1.19 -2.57 0.61
CA THR A 270 -1.89 -2.46 -0.67
C THR A 270 -2.78 -3.67 -0.84
N ALA A 271 -4.07 -3.48 -1.14
CA ALA A 271 -5.01 -4.55 -1.43
C ALA A 271 -5.87 -4.19 -2.65
N GLY A 272 -5.65 -4.88 -3.77
CA GLY A 272 -6.21 -4.43 -5.05
C GLY A 272 -5.75 -3.01 -5.39
N ASP A 273 -6.69 -2.08 -5.50
CA ASP A 273 -6.46 -0.65 -5.75
C ASP A 273 -6.48 0.21 -4.46
N GLN A 274 -6.69 -0.41 -3.30
CA GLN A 274 -6.74 0.29 -2.02
C GLN A 274 -5.35 0.31 -1.38
N ILE A 275 -4.99 1.45 -0.80
CA ILE A 275 -3.75 1.63 -0.04
C ILE A 275 -4.10 2.14 1.34
N GLU A 276 -3.56 1.47 2.36
CA GLU A 276 -3.63 1.87 3.76
C GLU A 276 -2.22 2.10 4.31
N VAL A 277 -2.00 3.26 4.92
CA VAL A 277 -0.71 3.65 5.49
C VAL A 277 -0.79 3.59 7.01
N ILE A 278 -0.06 2.64 7.60
CA ILE A 278 0.04 2.50 9.06
C ILE A 278 1.26 3.28 9.53
N THR A 279 1.04 4.46 10.10
CA THR A 279 2.10 5.24 10.74
C THR A 279 2.39 4.70 12.13
N LEU A 280 3.64 4.27 12.35
CA LEU A 280 4.09 3.87 13.68
C LEU A 280 4.21 5.09 14.60
N PRO A 281 3.64 5.05 15.81
CA PRO A 281 3.84 6.11 16.79
C PRO A 281 5.32 6.34 17.08
N TYR A 282 5.71 7.61 17.26
CA TYR A 282 7.09 7.95 17.59
C TYR A 282 7.56 7.27 18.88
N GLY A 283 8.69 6.56 18.81
CA GLY A 283 9.37 6.02 19.97
C GLY A 283 10.00 4.65 19.76
N TYR A 284 10.69 4.17 20.79
CA TYR A 284 11.38 2.88 20.80
C TYR A 284 10.48 1.78 21.38
N ALA A 285 9.30 1.59 20.80
CA ALA A 285 8.26 0.72 21.31
C ALA A 285 7.69 -0.22 20.24
N TRP A 286 7.17 -1.36 20.70
CA TRP A 286 6.37 -2.27 19.89
C TRP A 286 4.91 -1.82 19.89
N HIS A 287 4.28 -1.89 18.74
CA HIS A 287 2.87 -1.60 18.52
C HIS A 287 2.22 -2.80 17.86
N SER A 288 1.11 -3.27 18.43
CA SER A 288 0.30 -4.33 17.85
C SER A 288 -0.83 -3.72 17.05
N PHE A 289 -1.13 -4.32 15.91
CA PHE A 289 -2.14 -3.84 14.97
C PHE A 289 -3.01 -4.98 14.49
N THR A 290 -4.23 -4.64 14.13
CA THR A 290 -5.03 -5.42 13.20
C THR A 290 -5.19 -4.65 11.91
N VAL A 291 -5.19 -5.36 10.79
CA VAL A 291 -5.56 -4.81 9.49
C VAL A 291 -6.75 -5.62 8.98
N ASP A 292 -7.87 -4.95 8.82
CA ASP A 292 -9.09 -5.55 8.30
C ASP A 292 -9.14 -5.29 6.80
N ILE A 293 -9.25 -6.38 6.05
CA ILE A 293 -9.39 -6.39 4.60
C ILE A 293 -10.79 -6.93 4.31
N VAL A 294 -11.72 -6.04 3.97
CA VAL A 294 -13.07 -6.42 3.55
C VAL A 294 -13.05 -6.68 2.06
N PHE A 295 -13.50 -7.86 1.65
CA PHE A 295 -13.49 -8.29 0.25
C PHE A 295 -14.71 -9.16 -0.06
N ASP A 296 -15.19 -9.14 -1.31
CA ASP A 296 -16.21 -10.07 -1.79
C ASP A 296 -15.74 -10.89 -3.02
N GLY A 297 -14.52 -10.63 -3.52
CA GLY A 297 -13.93 -11.30 -4.67
C GLY A 297 -12.46 -11.65 -4.45
N THR A 298 -11.68 -11.81 -5.51
CA THR A 298 -10.25 -12.09 -5.34
C THR A 298 -9.46 -10.81 -5.15
N VAL A 299 -8.70 -10.70 -4.06
CA VAL A 299 -7.90 -9.52 -3.73
C VAL A 299 -6.43 -9.90 -3.53
N PRO A 300 -5.50 -9.45 -4.38
CA PRO A 300 -4.08 -9.51 -4.06
C PRO A 300 -3.75 -8.49 -2.97
N VAL A 301 -2.92 -8.89 -2.01
CA VAL A 301 -2.49 -8.05 -0.89
C VAL A 301 -0.97 -8.04 -0.82
N HIS A 302 -0.39 -6.85 -0.70
CA HIS A 302 1.04 -6.61 -0.55
C HIS A 302 1.29 -5.70 0.65
N ILE A 303 2.28 -6.03 1.47
CA ILE A 303 2.64 -5.27 2.67
C ILE A 303 4.14 -5.04 2.69
N ALA A 304 4.54 -3.77 2.69
CA ALA A 304 5.94 -3.34 2.72
C ALA A 304 6.16 -2.21 3.73
N THR A 305 7.41 -1.83 3.95
CA THR A 305 7.75 -0.65 4.76
C THR A 305 8.27 0.46 3.86
N GLU A 306 8.02 1.72 4.20
CA GLU A 306 8.43 2.86 3.37
C GLU A 306 9.92 3.21 3.54
N SER A 307 10.58 2.70 4.58
CA SER A 307 11.91 3.17 4.96
C SER A 307 12.72 2.13 5.70
N ASP A 308 14.04 2.25 5.59
CA ASP A 308 15.00 1.41 6.31
C ASP A 308 15.23 1.85 7.75
N ARG A 309 15.07 0.90 8.67
CA ARG A 309 15.26 1.12 10.10
C ARG A 309 16.20 0.07 10.70
N SER A 310 17.20 0.55 11.43
CA SER A 310 18.21 -0.28 12.07
C SER A 310 17.84 -0.65 13.51
N GLY A 311 18.73 -1.36 14.21
CA GLY A 311 18.54 -1.69 15.62
C GLY A 311 17.58 -2.87 15.83
N TYR A 312 16.53 -2.67 16.63
CA TYR A 312 15.50 -3.70 16.88
C TYR A 312 14.28 -3.54 15.96
N SER A 313 14.40 -2.75 14.89
CA SER A 313 13.27 -2.46 14.00
C SER A 313 12.84 -3.71 13.23
N THR A 314 11.57 -4.07 13.31
CA THR A 314 11.06 -5.34 12.75
C THR A 314 9.57 -5.21 12.49
N VAL A 315 9.09 -5.95 11.49
CA VAL A 315 7.66 -6.22 11.28
C VAL A 315 7.41 -7.70 11.54
N MET A 316 6.36 -8.00 12.31
CA MET A 316 5.95 -9.34 12.72
C MET A 316 4.55 -9.62 12.21
N PHE A 317 4.36 -10.76 11.55
CA PHE A 317 3.09 -11.23 11.01
C PHE A 317 2.68 -12.52 11.71
N ALA A 318 1.55 -12.50 12.41
CA ALA A 318 1.08 -13.66 13.16
C ALA A 318 0.22 -14.58 12.30
N GLY A 319 -0.87 -14.04 11.77
CA GLY A 319 -1.82 -14.80 10.96
C GLY A 319 -3.03 -13.97 10.54
N ILE A 320 -3.87 -14.56 9.71
CA ILE A 320 -5.13 -14.00 9.23
C ILE A 320 -6.29 -14.83 9.72
N VAL A 321 -7.30 -14.15 10.26
CA VAL A 321 -8.56 -14.74 10.73
C VAL A 321 -9.69 -14.24 9.84
N PHE A 322 -10.53 -15.16 9.35
CA PHE A 322 -11.72 -14.83 8.58
C PHE A 322 -12.90 -14.69 9.54
N ASP A 323 -13.56 -13.54 9.54
CA ASP A 323 -14.51 -13.18 10.59
C ASP A 323 -15.93 -13.73 10.34
N GLU A 324 -16.35 -13.90 9.09
CA GLU A 324 -17.70 -14.37 8.75
C GLU A 324 -17.73 -15.84 8.31
N GLU A 325 -18.68 -16.61 8.89
CA GLU A 325 -19.01 -17.95 8.40
C GLU A 325 -19.68 -17.83 7.03
N ASN A 326 -19.07 -18.42 6.00
CA ASN A 326 -19.56 -18.31 4.63
C ASN A 326 -19.38 -19.63 3.87
N LEU A 327 -20.46 -20.41 3.83
CA LEU A 327 -20.50 -21.74 3.20
C LEU A 327 -21.23 -21.74 1.85
N GLU A 328 -21.88 -20.63 1.51
CA GLU A 328 -22.67 -20.49 0.29
C GLU A 328 -21.80 -19.92 -0.84
N THR A 329 -22.06 -20.35 -2.07
CA THR A 329 -21.47 -19.73 -3.25
C THR A 329 -22.56 -18.96 -3.97
N ASN A 330 -22.40 -17.66 -4.12
CA ASN A 330 -23.01 -17.00 -5.28
C ASN A 330 -22.35 -17.61 -6.53
N ALA A 331 -23.10 -17.80 -7.62
CA ALA A 331 -22.61 -18.48 -8.83
C ALA A 331 -21.18 -18.01 -9.18
N PRO A 332 -20.28 -18.91 -9.60
CA PRO A 332 -18.85 -18.63 -9.67
C PRO A 332 -18.66 -17.30 -10.37
N VAL A 333 -18.09 -16.32 -9.65
CA VAL A 333 -17.47 -15.17 -10.31
C VAL A 333 -16.54 -15.82 -11.33
N ALA A 334 -16.80 -15.57 -12.62
CA ALA A 334 -16.03 -16.18 -13.69
C ALA A 334 -14.56 -16.03 -13.32
N SER A 335 -13.77 -17.12 -13.34
CA SER A 335 -12.35 -17.09 -13.00
C SER A 335 -11.74 -15.86 -13.66
N SER A 336 -11.55 -14.81 -12.86
CA SER A 336 -10.99 -13.58 -13.33
C SER A 336 -9.58 -13.95 -13.75
N VAL A 337 -9.17 -13.45 -14.91
CA VAL A 337 -7.75 -13.45 -15.22
C VAL A 337 -7.14 -12.52 -14.18
N PHE A 338 -6.53 -13.11 -13.14
CA PHE A 338 -5.85 -12.36 -12.10
C PHE A 338 -4.82 -11.47 -12.78
N ASN A 339 -4.86 -10.17 -12.55
CA ASN A 339 -3.83 -9.24 -13.02
C ASN A 339 -3.35 -8.50 -11.77
N TYR A 340 -2.51 -9.16 -10.98
CA TYR A 340 -1.73 -8.48 -9.94
C TYR A 340 -0.43 -8.05 -10.57
N ALA A 341 -0.01 -6.81 -10.33
CA ALA A 341 1.34 -6.37 -10.61
C ALA A 341 1.71 -5.25 -9.66
N ALA A 342 2.87 -5.34 -9.02
CA ALA A 342 3.36 -4.33 -8.09
C ALA A 342 4.85 -4.07 -8.33
N PHE A 343 5.26 -2.81 -8.22
CA PHE A 343 6.67 -2.44 -8.08
C PHE A 343 7.18 -2.93 -6.72
N VAL A 344 8.33 -3.60 -6.71
CA VAL A 344 8.88 -4.22 -5.49
C VAL A 344 10.17 -3.54 -5.05
N ASP A 345 11.12 -3.39 -5.97
CA ASP A 345 12.46 -2.90 -5.64
C ASP A 345 13.13 -2.24 -6.85
N ILE A 346 14.06 -1.32 -6.60
CA ILE A 346 14.91 -0.64 -7.57
C ILE A 346 16.38 -0.64 -7.14
N ASP A 347 17.21 -1.37 -7.87
CA ASP A 347 18.66 -1.25 -7.74
C ASP A 347 19.19 -0.24 -8.77
N THR A 348 19.51 0.97 -8.31
CA THR A 348 20.08 2.03 -9.16
C THR A 348 21.57 1.85 -9.48
N ASN A 349 22.21 0.82 -8.91
CA ASN A 349 23.65 0.51 -9.03
C ASN A 349 23.94 -0.99 -9.29
N PHE A 350 23.00 -1.69 -9.91
CA PHE A 350 23.04 -3.15 -10.15
C PHE A 350 24.33 -3.65 -10.82
N GLY A 351 24.95 -2.79 -11.64
CA GLY A 351 26.05 -3.17 -12.50
C GLY A 351 25.55 -3.82 -13.80
N ALA A 352 26.45 -4.48 -14.53
CA ALA A 352 26.20 -4.84 -15.93
C ALA A 352 26.23 -6.34 -16.23
N ILE A 353 26.36 -7.19 -15.21
CA ILE A 353 26.35 -8.65 -15.37
C ILE A 353 25.02 -9.18 -14.87
N ILE A 354 24.28 -9.85 -15.74
CA ILE A 354 22.98 -10.46 -15.45
C ILE A 354 23.18 -11.97 -15.44
N ASP A 355 23.07 -12.59 -14.27
CA ASP A 355 23.10 -14.04 -14.15
C ASP A 355 21.72 -14.61 -14.49
N THR A 356 21.70 -15.49 -15.49
CA THR A 356 20.48 -16.10 -16.02
C THR A 356 20.40 -17.59 -15.71
N THR A 357 21.36 -18.18 -14.98
CA THR A 357 21.44 -19.63 -14.77
C THR A 357 20.12 -20.24 -14.28
N ASP A 358 19.50 -19.61 -13.27
CA ASP A 358 18.34 -20.15 -12.57
C ASP A 358 17.03 -19.38 -12.82
N VAL A 359 16.99 -18.56 -13.89
CA VAL A 359 15.80 -17.75 -14.24
C VAL A 359 15.48 -17.86 -15.73
N THR A 360 14.20 -17.73 -16.07
CA THR A 360 13.79 -17.49 -17.46
C THR A 360 14.27 -16.10 -17.89
N PHE A 361 14.75 -15.93 -19.12
CA PHE A 361 15.22 -14.61 -19.57
C PHE A 361 14.88 -14.31 -21.03
N TYR A 362 14.73 -13.02 -21.31
CA TYR A 362 14.50 -12.45 -22.64
C TYR A 362 15.35 -11.19 -22.82
N THR A 363 16.14 -11.13 -23.89
CA THR A 363 17.08 -10.03 -24.13
C THR A 363 16.57 -9.07 -25.20
N ALA A 364 17.14 -7.87 -25.22
CA ALA A 364 16.81 -6.79 -26.15
C ALA A 364 17.11 -7.08 -27.64
N ASN A 365 17.88 -8.12 -27.94
CA ASN A 365 18.12 -8.67 -29.28
C ASN A 365 17.41 -10.01 -29.52
N SER A 366 16.34 -10.29 -28.76
CA SER A 366 15.46 -11.45 -28.96
C SER A 366 16.13 -12.81 -28.71
N ILE A 367 17.19 -12.86 -27.89
CA ILE A 367 17.69 -14.11 -27.31
C ILE A 367 16.85 -14.42 -26.08
N LYS A 368 16.54 -15.70 -25.87
CA LYS A 368 15.79 -16.17 -24.71
C LYS A 368 16.27 -17.56 -24.28
N GLY A 369 15.99 -17.94 -23.05
CA GLY A 369 16.34 -19.26 -22.53
C GLY A 369 15.71 -19.55 -21.18
N ASN A 370 15.85 -20.80 -20.75
CA ASN A 370 15.35 -21.33 -19.48
C ASN A 370 13.84 -21.13 -19.27
N GLU A 371 13.05 -21.19 -20.35
CA GLU A 371 11.59 -20.96 -20.33
C GLU A 371 10.83 -22.00 -19.50
N GLU A 372 11.50 -23.10 -19.13
CA GLU A 372 10.98 -24.13 -18.24
C GLU A 372 11.13 -23.80 -16.74
N LEU A 373 11.88 -22.74 -16.38
CA LEU A 373 12.15 -22.38 -14.98
C LEU A 373 11.06 -21.49 -14.36
N SER A 374 10.31 -20.77 -15.18
CA SER A 374 9.15 -19.97 -14.74
C SER A 374 7.88 -20.53 -15.37
N ASN A 375 6.76 -20.38 -14.66
CA ASN A 375 5.43 -20.66 -15.21
C ASN A 375 4.84 -19.46 -15.96
N ALA A 376 5.51 -18.31 -15.91
CA ALA A 376 5.17 -17.12 -16.65
C ALA A 376 5.95 -17.02 -17.96
N SER A 377 5.39 -16.26 -18.89
CA SER A 377 5.88 -16.20 -20.26
C SER A 377 5.78 -14.79 -20.83
N LEU A 378 6.73 -14.47 -21.71
CA LEU A 378 6.72 -13.21 -22.45
C LEU A 378 5.70 -13.25 -23.58
N GLN A 379 4.71 -12.39 -23.51
CA GLN A 379 3.73 -12.16 -24.58
C GLN A 379 4.21 -11.13 -25.59
N ASN A 380 4.85 -10.05 -25.11
CA ASN A 380 5.41 -8.99 -25.94
C ASN A 380 6.65 -8.38 -25.30
N PHE A 381 7.68 -8.12 -26.11
CA PHE A 381 8.80 -7.25 -25.75
C PHE A 381 9.14 -6.39 -26.95
N SER A 382 8.85 -5.11 -26.86
CA SER A 382 8.94 -4.18 -27.98
C SER A 382 9.55 -2.85 -27.55
N PHE A 383 10.11 -2.14 -28.51
CA PHE A 383 10.74 -0.85 -28.31
C PHE A 383 10.09 0.17 -29.23
N TYR A 384 9.86 1.38 -28.71
CA TYR A 384 9.31 2.49 -29.49
C TYR A 384 10.27 3.69 -29.48
N GLY A 385 10.08 4.59 -30.44
CA GLY A 385 10.98 5.71 -30.67
C GLY A 385 12.21 5.36 -31.52
N GLU A 386 13.21 6.25 -31.51
CA GLU A 386 14.47 6.06 -32.23
C GLU A 386 15.46 5.26 -31.39
N GLN A 387 15.67 4.01 -31.80
CA GLN A 387 16.47 3.02 -31.10
C GLN A 387 17.62 2.51 -31.96
N LYS A 388 18.70 2.10 -31.30
CA LYS A 388 19.84 1.44 -31.92
C LYS A 388 20.41 0.40 -30.99
N TYR A 389 20.47 -0.83 -31.46
CA TYR A 389 21.13 -1.90 -30.72
C TYR A 389 22.62 -1.58 -30.51
N ARG A 390 23.08 -1.74 -29.27
CA ARG A 390 24.48 -1.64 -28.86
C ARG A 390 24.92 -2.98 -28.32
N ASP A 391 26.00 -3.49 -28.88
CA ASP A 391 26.68 -4.69 -28.41
C ASP A 391 27.58 -4.35 -27.20
N GLY A 392 27.71 -5.27 -26.25
CA GLY A 392 28.42 -5.07 -24.98
C GLY A 392 27.66 -4.23 -23.94
N THR A 393 28.38 -3.71 -22.93
CA THR A 393 27.82 -3.03 -21.74
C THR A 393 27.13 -4.00 -20.79
N TYR A 394 25.95 -4.54 -21.14
CA TYR A 394 25.34 -5.64 -20.38
C TYR A 394 25.84 -6.99 -20.87
N SER A 395 26.11 -7.92 -19.96
CA SER A 395 26.51 -9.30 -20.23
C SER A 395 25.55 -10.26 -19.54
N PHE A 396 24.87 -11.09 -20.32
CA PHE A 396 24.03 -12.18 -19.83
C PHE A 396 24.90 -13.42 -19.71
N ILE A 397 25.02 -13.94 -18.49
CA ILE A 397 25.79 -15.14 -18.20
C ILE A 397 24.87 -16.31 -17.86
N ASN A 398 25.22 -17.50 -18.33
CA ASN A 398 24.60 -18.75 -17.93
C ASN A 398 25.73 -19.74 -17.67
N ASP A 399 25.76 -20.31 -16.47
CA ASP A 399 26.81 -21.19 -15.95
C ASP A 399 28.21 -20.60 -16.15
N ARG A 400 28.34 -19.31 -15.78
CA ARG A 400 29.58 -18.50 -15.89
C ARG A 400 30.07 -18.27 -17.33
N THR A 401 29.27 -18.58 -18.33
CA THR A 401 29.57 -18.34 -19.73
C THR A 401 28.70 -17.21 -20.26
N GLU A 402 29.31 -16.20 -20.89
CA GLU A 402 28.54 -15.16 -21.58
C GLU A 402 27.79 -15.79 -22.77
N ILE A 403 26.47 -15.69 -22.74
CA ILE A 403 25.57 -16.22 -23.78
C ILE A 403 25.04 -15.11 -24.69
N ASN A 404 25.02 -13.86 -24.19
CA ASN A 404 24.60 -12.70 -24.95
C ASN A 404 25.12 -11.41 -24.29
N SER A 405 25.24 -10.33 -25.05
CA SER A 405 25.55 -9.00 -24.51
C SER A 405 24.92 -7.89 -25.35
N GLY A 406 24.59 -6.77 -24.70
CA GLY A 406 24.00 -5.61 -25.35
C GLY A 406 22.66 -5.13 -24.81
N TYR A 407 22.17 -4.04 -25.40
CA TYR A 407 20.90 -3.38 -25.07
C TYR A 407 20.38 -2.54 -26.25
N GLN A 408 19.09 -2.17 -26.25
CA GLN A 408 18.57 -1.16 -27.18
C GLN A 408 18.84 0.24 -26.63
N SER A 409 19.71 1.00 -27.29
CA SER A 409 20.04 2.39 -26.91
C SER A 409 19.11 3.38 -27.60
N MET A 410 18.69 4.39 -26.86
CA MET A 410 17.79 5.46 -27.29
C MET A 410 18.28 6.80 -26.75
N SER A 411 17.86 7.91 -27.37
CA SER A 411 18.03 9.24 -26.77
C SER A 411 17.08 9.42 -25.58
N TRP A 412 17.44 10.29 -24.64
CA TRP A 412 16.57 10.60 -23.51
C TRP A 412 15.36 11.45 -23.94
N LYS A 413 14.24 10.79 -24.25
CA LYS A 413 12.98 11.39 -24.67
C LYS A 413 11.83 10.51 -24.22
N GLU A 414 10.73 11.09 -23.73
CA GLU A 414 9.48 10.38 -23.44
C GLU A 414 8.94 9.56 -24.61
N ALA A 415 9.20 10.00 -25.85
CA ALA A 415 8.80 9.28 -27.05
C ALA A 415 9.63 8.00 -27.33
N ASN A 416 10.60 7.67 -26.48
CA ASN A 416 11.45 6.50 -26.58
C ASN A 416 11.27 5.62 -25.34
N GLY A 417 11.13 4.31 -25.52
CA GLY A 417 10.97 3.40 -24.39
C GLY A 417 10.78 1.95 -24.79
N ALA A 418 10.41 1.12 -23.82
CA ALA A 418 10.11 -0.28 -24.04
C ALA A 418 8.74 -0.66 -23.45
N LYS A 419 8.00 -1.50 -24.17
CA LYS A 419 6.79 -2.16 -23.66
C LYS A 419 7.04 -3.65 -23.50
N ILE A 420 6.74 -4.17 -22.32
CA ILE A 420 6.87 -5.58 -21.95
C ILE A 420 5.48 -6.06 -21.52
N LYS A 421 5.04 -7.20 -22.02
CA LYS A 421 3.81 -7.86 -21.57
C LYS A 421 4.15 -9.27 -21.15
N LEU A 422 3.86 -9.60 -19.90
CA LEU A 422 4.05 -10.93 -19.34
C LEU A 422 2.70 -11.55 -18.98
N GLU A 423 2.67 -12.87 -18.96
CA GLU A 423 1.51 -13.64 -18.49
C GLU A 423 2.00 -14.80 -17.62
N SER A 424 1.60 -14.81 -16.37
CA SER A 424 1.76 -15.94 -15.45
C SER A 424 0.70 -17.01 -15.72
N ALA A 425 1.06 -18.28 -15.53
CA ALA A 425 0.06 -19.33 -15.45
C ALA A 425 -0.82 -19.11 -14.20
N SER A 426 -2.12 -19.33 -14.33
CA SER A 426 -3.12 -19.03 -13.31
C SER A 426 -2.69 -19.51 -11.91
N GLN A 427 -2.76 -18.62 -10.90
CA GLN A 427 -2.51 -18.90 -9.48
C GLN A 427 -1.04 -18.93 -9.02
N GLN A 428 -0.09 -18.29 -9.71
CA GLN A 428 1.28 -18.13 -9.20
C GLN A 428 1.82 -16.70 -9.38
N ILE A 429 2.32 -16.13 -8.30
CA ILE A 429 3.10 -14.88 -8.34
C ILE A 429 4.48 -15.19 -8.91
N ASN A 430 4.90 -14.37 -9.86
CA ASN A 430 6.23 -14.40 -10.45
C ASN A 430 6.91 -13.06 -10.19
N THR A 431 8.24 -13.05 -10.17
CA THR A 431 9.01 -11.81 -10.12
C THR A 431 9.66 -11.58 -11.48
N ALA A 432 9.35 -10.44 -12.11
CA ALA A 432 10.02 -9.97 -13.30
C ALA A 432 11.06 -8.90 -12.94
N SER A 433 12.29 -9.07 -13.41
CA SER A 433 13.33 -8.04 -13.29
C SER A 433 13.59 -7.39 -14.63
N VAL A 434 13.37 -6.08 -14.77
CA VAL A 434 13.68 -5.31 -15.99
C VAL A 434 15.02 -4.62 -15.82
N TYR A 435 15.94 -4.88 -16.75
CA TYR A 435 17.30 -4.33 -16.72
C TYR A 435 17.45 -3.19 -17.73
N PHE A 436 17.85 -2.01 -17.26
CA PHE A 436 17.92 -0.81 -18.08
C PHE A 436 19.06 0.12 -17.65
N ILE A 437 19.52 0.93 -18.61
CA ILE A 437 20.58 1.90 -18.42
C ILE A 437 20.04 3.30 -18.66
N ALA A 438 20.39 4.22 -17.77
CA ALA A 438 20.09 5.64 -17.93
C ALA A 438 21.40 6.44 -17.87
N ALA A 439 21.71 7.14 -18.95
CA ALA A 439 22.81 8.07 -19.02
C ALA A 439 22.27 9.47 -18.80
N VAL A 440 22.75 10.14 -17.76
CA VAL A 440 22.34 11.49 -17.38
C VAL A 440 23.52 12.43 -17.60
N TRP A 441 23.30 13.51 -18.34
CA TRP A 441 24.30 14.53 -18.67
C TRP A 441 23.79 15.93 -18.34
N THR A 442 23.25 16.08 -17.13
CA THR A 442 22.65 17.30 -16.59
C THR A 442 22.88 17.37 -15.09
N ASP A 443 22.95 18.58 -14.54
CA ASP A 443 23.03 18.80 -13.09
C ASP A 443 21.63 18.78 -12.42
N ASP A 444 20.56 18.84 -13.24
CA ASP A 444 19.17 18.75 -12.79
C ASP A 444 18.75 17.29 -12.51
N ALA A 445 17.69 17.11 -11.72
CA ALA A 445 17.09 15.79 -11.48
C ALA A 445 16.56 15.20 -12.79
N ALA A 446 16.70 13.89 -12.97
CA ALA A 446 16.27 13.16 -14.14
C ALA A 446 15.49 11.92 -13.70
N PHE A 447 14.40 11.60 -14.40
CA PHE A 447 13.50 10.51 -14.00
C PHE A 447 13.26 9.54 -15.15
N VAL A 448 13.07 8.27 -14.79
CA VAL A 448 12.49 7.24 -15.65
C VAL A 448 11.12 6.90 -15.07
N GLU A 449 10.09 6.96 -15.91
CA GLU A 449 8.74 6.53 -15.56
C GLU A 449 8.58 5.05 -15.91
N LEU A 450 8.10 4.29 -14.95
CA LEU A 450 7.72 2.90 -15.07
C LEU A 450 6.20 2.83 -14.92
N VAL A 451 5.51 2.46 -15.99
CA VAL A 451 4.06 2.30 -15.98
C VAL A 451 3.73 0.81 -15.89
N ILE A 452 3.13 0.38 -14.78
CA ILE A 452 2.71 -1.00 -14.54
C ILE A 452 1.19 -1.03 -14.59
N ASN A 453 0.61 -1.76 -15.54
CA ASN A 453 -0.84 -1.85 -15.76
C ASN A 453 -1.58 -0.49 -15.85
N GLY A 454 -0.87 0.57 -16.23
CA GLY A 454 -1.40 1.93 -16.34
C GLY A 454 -1.10 2.85 -15.15
N GLU A 455 -0.51 2.32 -14.07
CA GLU A 455 -0.09 3.10 -12.91
C GLU A 455 1.38 3.48 -13.01
N SER A 456 1.70 4.74 -12.74
CA SER A 456 3.04 5.31 -12.93
C SER A 456 3.85 5.31 -11.63
N GLU A 457 5.06 4.78 -11.72
CA GLU A 457 6.11 4.87 -10.71
C GLU A 457 7.30 5.68 -11.28
N PHE A 458 7.81 6.64 -10.51
CA PHE A 458 8.89 7.51 -10.95
C PHE A 458 10.21 7.13 -10.27
N ILE A 459 11.18 6.72 -11.08
CA ILE A 459 12.52 6.36 -10.64
C ILE A 459 13.44 7.56 -10.83
N GLU A 460 13.89 8.17 -9.74
CA GLU A 460 14.91 9.21 -9.78
C GLU A 460 16.27 8.60 -10.16
N VAL A 461 16.89 9.15 -11.20
CA VAL A 461 18.21 8.76 -11.65
C VAL A 461 19.22 9.78 -11.11
N PRO A 462 20.34 9.34 -10.51
CA PRO A 462 21.31 10.27 -9.95
C PRO A 462 21.77 11.30 -10.99
N SER A 463 21.71 12.59 -10.62
CA SER A 463 22.12 13.68 -11.51
C SER A 463 23.65 13.72 -11.70
N GLY A 464 24.08 14.37 -12.78
CA GLY A 464 25.48 14.57 -13.13
C GLY A 464 25.82 14.13 -14.55
N TYR A 465 26.99 13.51 -14.69
CA TYR A 465 27.62 13.18 -15.98
C TYR A 465 28.04 11.72 -16.01
N GLY A 466 27.05 10.82 -16.00
CA GLY A 466 27.25 9.40 -15.70
C GLY A 466 26.32 8.45 -16.43
N TRP A 467 26.64 7.17 -16.34
CA TRP A 467 25.82 6.05 -16.80
C TRP A 467 25.41 5.23 -15.57
N HIS A 468 24.11 5.01 -15.41
CA HIS A 468 23.51 4.29 -14.29
C HIS A 468 22.93 2.99 -14.81
N PHE A 469 23.39 1.88 -14.25
CA PHE A 469 22.96 0.53 -14.62
C PHE A 469 21.97 0.08 -13.58
N MET A 470 20.74 -0.17 -14.01
CA MET A 470 19.61 -0.30 -13.12
C MET A 470 18.84 -1.59 -13.38
N LYS A 471 18.16 -2.03 -12.33
CA LYS A 471 17.26 -3.18 -12.30
C LYS A 471 16.03 -2.78 -11.50
N VAL A 472 14.84 -3.00 -12.05
CA VAL A 472 13.58 -2.91 -11.30
C VAL A 472 12.94 -4.27 -11.20
N ASP A 473 12.45 -4.62 -10.01
CA ASP A 473 11.71 -5.84 -9.74
C ASP A 473 10.21 -5.57 -9.64
N ILE A 474 9.43 -6.42 -10.30
CA ILE A 474 7.98 -6.34 -10.40
C ILE A 474 7.42 -7.71 -10.04
N GLU A 475 6.62 -7.80 -8.98
CA GLU A 475 5.84 -9.00 -8.67
C GLU A 475 4.55 -8.97 -9.47
N PHE A 476 4.14 -10.10 -10.06
CA PHE A 476 2.89 -10.17 -10.82
C PHE A 476 2.23 -11.55 -10.82
N GLU A 477 0.90 -11.57 -10.92
CA GLU A 477 0.09 -12.75 -11.22
C GLU A 477 -0.84 -12.45 -12.42
N GLY A 478 -1.01 -13.45 -13.27
CA GLY A 478 -1.59 -13.38 -14.62
C GLY A 478 -0.97 -12.29 -15.49
N ILE A 479 -1.75 -11.38 -16.09
CA ILE A 479 -1.25 -10.48 -17.13
C ILE A 479 -0.73 -9.18 -16.52
N VAL A 480 0.52 -8.84 -16.84
CA VAL A 480 1.11 -7.53 -16.56
C VAL A 480 1.55 -6.86 -17.86
N ASP A 481 1.20 -5.60 -18.01
CA ASP A 481 1.68 -4.68 -19.04
C ASP A 481 2.63 -3.67 -18.38
N ILE A 482 3.87 -3.61 -18.85
CA ILE A 482 4.92 -2.72 -18.35
C ILE A 482 5.32 -1.78 -19.49
N ASP A 483 5.34 -0.48 -19.23
CA ASP A 483 5.99 0.54 -20.05
C ASP A 483 7.13 1.15 -19.25
N ILE A 484 8.28 1.36 -19.87
CA ILE A 484 9.41 2.05 -19.21
C ILE A 484 10.03 3.04 -20.18
N HIS A 485 10.07 4.31 -19.77
CA HIS A 485 10.57 5.40 -20.58
C HIS A 485 11.15 6.55 -19.77
N PRO A 486 12.02 7.39 -20.37
CA PRO A 486 12.49 8.61 -19.73
C PRO A 486 11.36 9.62 -19.55
N VAL A 487 11.47 10.46 -18.52
CA VAL A 487 10.67 11.68 -18.36
C VAL A 487 11.41 12.86 -18.97
N GLY A 488 10.68 13.71 -19.68
CA GLY A 488 11.20 14.87 -20.39
C GLY A 488 12.12 14.55 -21.58
N GLU A 489 12.87 15.58 -22.00
CA GLU A 489 13.90 15.48 -23.04
C GLU A 489 15.22 16.03 -22.52
N LEU A 490 16.27 15.19 -22.51
CA LEU A 490 17.62 15.61 -22.14
C LEU A 490 18.57 15.55 -23.35
N GLY A 491 19.37 16.61 -23.48
CA GLY A 491 20.37 16.74 -24.54
C GLY A 491 21.73 16.13 -24.19
N GLY A 492 22.71 16.41 -25.04
CA GLY A 492 24.11 16.02 -24.80
C GLY A 492 24.36 14.53 -24.97
N TYR A 493 24.98 13.90 -23.98
CA TYR A 493 25.23 12.46 -23.93
C TYR A 493 24.14 11.69 -23.18
N SER A 494 23.04 12.37 -22.81
CA SER A 494 21.94 11.74 -22.10
C SER A 494 21.24 10.70 -23.00
N GLY A 495 20.90 9.56 -22.43
CA GLY A 495 20.37 8.44 -23.17
C GLY A 495 19.71 7.43 -22.26
N PHE A 496 18.90 6.58 -22.86
CA PHE A 496 18.18 5.51 -22.18
C PHE A 496 18.40 4.21 -22.93
N GLY A 497 18.26 3.09 -22.26
CA GLY A 497 18.21 1.83 -22.96
C GLY A 497 17.82 0.66 -22.09
N VAL A 498 17.28 -0.38 -22.72
CA VAL A 498 16.78 -1.56 -22.03
C VAL A 498 17.50 -2.79 -22.56
N ALA A 499 18.01 -3.62 -21.64
CA ALA A 499 18.85 -4.78 -21.93
C ALA A 499 18.06 -6.08 -22.01
N GLY A 500 17.06 -6.25 -21.15
CA GLY A 500 16.25 -7.45 -21.10
C GLY A 500 15.36 -7.53 -19.87
N VAL A 501 14.65 -8.64 -19.76
CA VAL A 501 13.83 -9.02 -18.62
C VAL A 501 14.14 -10.45 -18.20
N THR A 502 14.24 -10.72 -16.90
CA THR A 502 14.24 -12.07 -16.33
C THR A 502 12.94 -12.32 -15.58
N ILE A 503 12.54 -13.59 -15.46
CA ILE A 503 11.34 -14.01 -14.75
C ILE A 503 11.69 -15.20 -13.86
N GLN A 504 11.26 -15.13 -12.60
CA GLN A 504 11.40 -16.18 -11.60
C GLN A 504 10.02 -16.64 -11.11
#